data_AF-A0A2N5WNG7-F1
#
_entry.id   AF-A0A2N5WNG7-F1
#
_cell.length_a   1.000
_cell.length_b   1.000
_cell.length_c   1.000
_cell.angle_alpha   90.00
_cell.angle_beta   90.00
_cell.angle_gamma   90.00
#
_symmetry.space_group_name_H-M   'P 1'
#
loop_
_entity.id
_entity.type
_entity.pdbx_description
1 polymer ?
#
loop_
_entity_poly.entity_id
_entity_poly.type
_entity_poly.pdbx_seq_one_letter_code
_entity_poly.pdbx_strand_id
1 'polypeptide(L)'
;MLVVIDRTARTVDGESVRIARDVLCAGARVKLCLPETPEEMERALARRGRRRPVVVGDDRALLAAVRTLHRLRELQQDALALVPVGPHQALALSRTLGVPQDAVAAARAALAGEERNLDLLQDDSGGIVVGALRIPGGGRVDRK
;
A
#
# COMPACT_ATOMS: atom_id res chain seq x y z
N MET A 1 -3.28 12.70 8.97
CA MET A 1 -3.07 11.65 7.93
C MET A 1 -4.35 11.40 7.14
N LEU A 2 -4.22 10.78 5.95
CA LEU A 2 -5.33 10.20 5.19
C LEU A 2 -5.20 8.68 5.30
N VAL A 3 -6.24 8.00 5.79
CA VAL A 3 -6.30 6.54 5.87
C VAL A 3 -7.24 6.06 4.77
N VAL A 4 -6.73 5.25 3.86
CA VAL A 4 -7.51 4.66 2.78
C VAL A 4 -7.67 3.17 3.04
N ILE A 5 -8.92 2.73 3.19
CA ILE A 5 -9.25 1.34 3.52
C ILE A 5 -9.71 0.64 2.24
N ASP A 6 -8.92 -0.31 1.78
CA ASP A 6 -9.24 -1.09 0.59
C ASP A 6 -10.51 -1.93 0.81
N ARG A 7 -11.31 -2.08 -0.25
CA ARG A 7 -12.53 -2.86 -0.20
C ARG A 7 -12.28 -4.31 0.21
N THR A 8 -11.23 -4.93 -0.35
CA THR A 8 -10.86 -6.32 -0.09
C THR A 8 -10.53 -6.52 1.38
N ALA A 9 -9.82 -5.57 2.00
CA ALA A 9 -9.49 -5.61 3.43
C ALA A 9 -10.74 -5.75 4.30
N ARG A 10 -11.78 -4.93 4.01
CA ARG A 10 -13.06 -4.94 4.75
C ARG A 10 -13.82 -6.25 4.57
N THR A 11 -13.71 -6.86 3.40
CA THR A 11 -14.38 -8.14 3.10
C THR A 11 -13.66 -9.33 3.72
N VAL A 12 -12.32 -9.31 3.71
CA VAL A 12 -11.51 -10.44 4.18
C VAL A 12 -11.43 -10.47 5.69
N ASP A 13 -11.17 -9.33 6.33
CA ASP A 13 -11.04 -9.25 7.78
C ASP A 13 -11.47 -7.87 8.29
N GLY A 14 -12.79 -7.73 8.45
CA GLY A 14 -13.39 -6.51 8.98
C GLY A 14 -13.03 -6.23 10.44
N GLU A 15 -12.60 -7.22 11.22
CA GLU A 15 -12.18 -7.03 12.61
C GLU A 15 -10.82 -6.34 12.66
N SER A 16 -9.83 -6.88 11.94
CA SER A 16 -8.51 -6.25 11.80
C SER A 16 -8.60 -4.83 11.25
N VAL A 17 -9.50 -4.57 10.29
CA VAL A 17 -9.74 -3.21 9.79
C VAL A 17 -10.25 -2.28 10.88
N ARG A 18 -11.20 -2.72 11.73
CA ARG A 18 -11.72 -1.90 12.84
C ARG A 18 -10.63 -1.63 13.86
N ILE A 19 -9.86 -2.64 14.24
CA ILE A 19 -8.73 -2.52 15.18
C ILE A 19 -7.71 -1.50 14.64
N ALA A 20 -7.29 -1.64 13.38
CA ALA A 20 -6.37 -0.71 12.74
C ALA A 20 -6.92 0.72 12.74
N ARG A 21 -8.20 0.89 12.36
CA ARG A 21 -8.89 2.17 12.38
C ARG A 21 -8.89 2.78 13.77
N ASP A 22 -9.20 2.00 14.80
CA ASP A 22 -9.32 2.50 16.17
C ASP A 22 -7.97 2.95 16.71
N VAL A 23 -6.90 2.18 16.47
CA VAL A 23 -5.53 2.55 16.82
C VAL A 23 -5.10 3.83 16.11
N LEU A 24 -5.34 3.93 14.79
CA LEU A 24 -4.97 5.10 13.99
C LEU A 24 -5.75 6.36 14.42
N CYS A 25 -7.06 6.22 14.69
CA CYS A 25 -7.91 7.33 15.14
C CYS A 25 -7.53 7.80 16.55
N ALA A 26 -7.11 6.88 17.42
CA ALA A 26 -6.62 7.23 18.76
C ALA A 26 -5.27 7.96 18.72
N GLY A 27 -4.39 7.60 17.78
CA GLY A 27 -3.04 8.15 17.69
C GLY A 27 -2.90 9.44 16.87
N ALA A 28 -3.84 9.78 15.99
CA ALA A 28 -3.73 10.95 15.13
C ALA A 28 -5.07 11.47 14.60
N ARG A 29 -5.08 12.72 14.10
CA ARG A 29 -6.21 13.25 13.31
C ARG A 29 -6.27 12.56 11.95
N VAL A 30 -7.20 11.61 11.82
CA VAL A 30 -7.42 10.78 10.63
C VAL A 30 -8.53 11.37 9.75
N LYS A 31 -8.32 11.40 8.43
CA LYS A 31 -9.41 11.44 7.44
C LYS A 31 -9.54 10.04 6.86
N LEU A 32 -10.72 9.43 6.97
CA LEU A 32 -10.99 8.11 6.43
C LEU A 32 -11.49 8.23 4.99
N CYS A 33 -11.04 7.32 4.12
CA CYS A 33 -11.55 7.13 2.78
C CYS A 33 -11.75 5.63 2.54
N LEU A 34 -12.86 5.30 1.91
CA LEU A 34 -13.33 3.94 1.70
C LEU A 34 -13.65 3.77 0.21
N PRO A 35 -12.62 3.73 -0.67
CA PRO A 35 -12.84 3.61 -2.09
C PRO A 35 -13.42 2.23 -2.43
N GLU A 36 -14.43 2.24 -3.29
CA GLU A 36 -15.01 1.04 -3.89
C GLU A 36 -14.35 0.71 -5.24
N THR A 37 -13.68 1.69 -5.86
CA THR A 37 -12.97 1.53 -7.14
C THR A 37 -11.54 2.09 -7.09
N PRO A 38 -10.64 1.65 -8.00
CA PRO A 38 -9.30 2.22 -8.13
C PRO A 38 -9.31 3.73 -8.38
N GLU A 39 -10.26 4.24 -9.19
CA GLU A 39 -10.38 5.67 -9.51
C GLU A 39 -10.78 6.49 -8.27
N GLU A 40 -11.52 5.90 -7.32
CA GLU A 40 -11.81 6.54 -6.04
C GLU A 40 -10.58 6.64 -5.14
N MET A 41 -9.75 5.59 -5.10
CA MET A 41 -8.45 5.62 -4.42
C MET A 41 -7.57 6.72 -5.01
N GLU A 42 -7.49 6.79 -6.34
CA GLU A 42 -6.70 7.80 -7.04
C GLU A 42 -7.16 9.21 -6.70
N ARG A 43 -8.47 9.46 -6.76
CA ARG A 43 -9.06 10.77 -6.40
C ARG A 43 -8.82 11.10 -4.93
N ALA A 44 -8.89 10.12 -4.04
CA ALA A 44 -8.64 10.32 -2.62
C ALA A 44 -7.20 10.72 -2.34
N LEU A 45 -6.24 10.03 -2.97
CA LEU A 45 -4.82 10.33 -2.87
C LEU A 45 -4.51 11.70 -3.48
N ALA A 46 -5.01 12.01 -4.67
CA ALA A 46 -4.80 13.31 -5.34
C ALA A 46 -5.36 14.50 -4.52
N ARG A 47 -6.46 14.28 -3.79
CA ARG A 47 -7.10 15.32 -2.96
C ARG A 47 -6.61 15.33 -1.51
N ARG A 48 -5.56 14.58 -1.17
CA ARG A 48 -5.10 14.46 0.22
C ARG A 48 -4.36 15.70 0.74
N GLY A 49 -3.84 16.55 -0.16
CA GLY A 49 -2.92 17.63 0.20
C GLY A 49 -1.63 17.06 0.81
N ARG A 50 -1.10 17.71 1.86
CA ARG A 50 0.12 17.28 2.60
C ARG A 50 -0.14 16.22 3.68
N ARG A 51 -1.24 15.47 3.56
CA ARG A 51 -1.58 14.44 4.54
C ARG A 51 -0.85 13.17 4.18
N ARG A 52 0.05 12.72 5.05
CA ARG A 52 0.67 11.39 4.97
C ARG A 52 -0.39 10.30 4.70
N PRO A 53 -0.29 9.55 3.58
CA PRO A 53 -1.22 8.48 3.25
C PRO A 53 -0.88 7.20 4.03
N VAL A 54 -1.92 6.53 4.53
CA VAL A 54 -1.87 5.20 5.14
C VAL A 54 -2.85 4.31 4.40
N VAL A 55 -2.39 3.19 3.86
CA VAL A 55 -3.26 2.20 3.22
C VAL A 55 -3.55 1.08 4.21
N VAL A 56 -4.82 0.70 4.36
CA VAL A 56 -5.22 -0.52 5.06
C VAL A 56 -5.70 -1.51 4.00
N GLY A 57 -4.92 -2.55 3.74
CA GLY A 57 -5.20 -3.48 2.66
C GLY A 57 -4.05 -4.43 2.34
N ASP A 58 -4.16 -5.09 1.20
CA ASP A 58 -3.20 -6.08 0.74
C ASP A 58 -2.09 -5.46 -0.14
N ASP A 59 -1.21 -6.30 -0.66
CA ASP A 59 -0.10 -5.87 -1.53
C ASP A 59 -0.61 -5.20 -2.84
N ARG A 60 -1.81 -5.54 -3.32
CA ARG A 60 -2.39 -4.90 -4.51
C ARG A 60 -2.84 -3.49 -4.19
N ALA A 61 -3.45 -3.28 -3.02
CA ALA A 61 -3.81 -1.95 -2.53
C ALA A 61 -2.55 -1.08 -2.34
N LEU A 62 -1.48 -1.65 -1.78
CA LEU A 62 -0.18 -0.97 -1.68
C LEU A 62 0.33 -0.54 -3.07
N LEU A 63 0.40 -1.48 -4.03
CA LEU A 63 0.87 -1.20 -5.39
C LEU A 63 0.03 -0.15 -6.11
N ALA A 64 -1.30 -0.18 -5.93
CA ALA A 64 -2.20 0.84 -6.48
C ALA A 64 -1.90 2.23 -5.92
N ALA A 65 -1.67 2.35 -4.61
CA ALA A 65 -1.28 3.60 -3.99
C ALA A 65 0.09 4.10 -4.47
N VAL A 66 1.10 3.22 -4.55
CA VAL A 66 2.44 3.55 -5.06
C VAL A 66 2.36 4.06 -6.50
N ARG A 67 1.62 3.37 -7.37
CA ARG A 67 1.40 3.80 -8.77
C ARG A 67 0.76 5.18 -8.87
N THR A 68 -0.23 5.42 -8.03
CA THR A 68 -0.91 6.73 -7.99
C THR A 68 0.04 7.83 -7.57
N LEU A 69 0.75 7.64 -6.46
CA LEU A 69 1.69 8.64 -5.92
C LEU A 69 2.86 8.89 -6.86
N HIS A 70 3.32 7.86 -7.58
CA HIS A 70 4.36 8.00 -8.61
C HIS A 70 3.90 8.89 -9.76
N ARG A 71 2.68 8.64 -10.28
CA ARG A 71 2.09 9.46 -11.35
C ARG A 71 1.89 10.92 -10.91
N LEU A 72 1.53 11.13 -9.65
CA LEU A 72 1.39 12.48 -9.07
C LEU A 72 2.74 13.15 -8.76
N ARG A 73 3.86 12.42 -8.87
CA ARG A 73 5.23 12.87 -8.51
C ARG A 73 5.36 13.23 -7.02
N GLU A 74 4.61 12.53 -6.17
CA GLU A 74 4.50 12.81 -4.74
C GLU A 74 5.12 11.74 -3.84
N LEU A 75 5.70 10.67 -4.40
CA LEU A 75 6.40 9.63 -3.61
C LEU A 75 7.57 10.19 -2.80
N GLN A 76 8.20 11.28 -3.25
CA GLN A 76 9.31 11.93 -2.58
C GLN A 76 8.85 13.05 -1.62
N GLN A 77 7.54 13.29 -1.51
CA GLN A 77 6.99 14.42 -0.76
C GLN A 77 6.46 14.01 0.61
N ASP A 78 5.85 12.83 0.71
CA ASP A 78 5.30 12.28 1.95
C ASP A 78 5.52 10.77 2.00
N ALA A 79 5.88 10.23 3.15
CA ALA A 79 6.01 8.78 3.33
C ALA A 79 4.66 8.05 3.17
N LEU A 80 4.67 6.88 2.55
CA LEU A 80 3.53 5.98 2.45
C LEU A 80 3.61 4.93 3.56
N ALA A 81 2.56 4.80 4.37
CA ALA A 81 2.45 3.73 5.37
C ALA A 81 1.43 2.65 4.94
N LEU A 82 1.62 1.43 5.43
CA LEU A 82 0.75 0.28 5.17
C LEU A 82 0.37 -0.40 6.49
N VAL A 83 -0.91 -0.73 6.63
CA VAL A 83 -1.42 -1.73 7.57
C VAL A 83 -1.89 -2.94 6.76
N PRO A 84 -1.17 -4.07 6.78
CA PRO A 84 -1.47 -5.21 5.94
C PRO A 84 -2.71 -5.93 6.45
N VAL A 85 -3.77 -5.92 5.64
CA VAL A 85 -5.01 -6.68 5.90
C VAL A 85 -5.48 -7.30 4.60
N GLY A 86 -5.42 -8.63 4.53
CA GLY A 86 -5.78 -9.37 3.33
C GLY A 86 -5.44 -10.85 3.46
N PRO A 87 -5.71 -11.64 2.40
CA PRO A 87 -5.37 -13.05 2.38
C PRO A 87 -3.85 -13.24 2.50
N HIS A 88 -3.40 -14.28 3.20
CA HIS A 88 -1.98 -14.53 3.48
C HIS A 88 -1.08 -14.46 2.23
N GLN A 89 -1.55 -15.00 1.10
CA GLN A 89 -0.84 -14.99 -0.19
C GLN A 89 -0.70 -13.60 -0.81
N ALA A 90 -1.53 -12.64 -0.40
CA ALA A 90 -1.55 -11.26 -0.88
C ALA A 90 -0.84 -10.30 0.09
N LEU A 91 -0.10 -10.81 1.07
CA LEU A 91 0.69 -10.02 2.04
C LEU A 91 2.19 -10.30 1.94
N ALA A 92 2.63 -11.06 0.93
CA ALA A 92 4.02 -11.49 0.78
C ALA A 92 4.98 -10.30 0.56
N LEU A 93 4.56 -9.28 -0.20
CA LEU A 93 5.34 -8.07 -0.42
C LEU A 93 5.44 -7.27 0.88
N SER A 94 4.32 -7.00 1.55
CA SER A 94 4.34 -6.26 2.84
C SER A 94 5.28 -6.91 3.86
N ARG A 95 5.30 -8.25 3.91
CA ARG A 95 6.22 -9.02 4.76
C ARG A 95 7.68 -8.87 4.35
N THR A 96 7.96 -8.93 3.05
CA THR A 96 9.31 -8.74 2.50
C THR A 96 9.83 -7.33 2.77
N LEU A 97 8.94 -6.34 2.77
CA LEU A 97 9.26 -4.96 3.15
C LEU A 97 9.46 -4.79 4.65
N GLY A 98 9.23 -5.81 5.48
CA GLY A 98 9.38 -5.77 6.93
C GLY A 98 8.22 -5.09 7.67
N VAL A 99 7.05 -4.98 7.02
CA VAL A 99 5.85 -4.44 7.67
C VAL A 99 5.32 -5.47 8.68
N PRO A 100 5.04 -5.08 9.94
CA PRO A 100 4.40 -5.98 10.90
C PRO A 100 3.12 -6.56 10.32
N GLN A 101 2.88 -7.86 10.49
CA GLN A 101 1.71 -8.54 9.92
C GLN A 101 0.48 -8.51 10.84
N ASP A 102 0.68 -8.10 12.10
CA ASP A 102 -0.39 -7.83 13.06
C ASP A 102 -0.94 -6.41 12.87
N ALA A 103 -2.27 -6.27 12.88
CA ALA A 103 -2.94 -5.01 12.59
C ALA A 103 -2.61 -3.90 13.62
N VAL A 104 -2.48 -4.24 14.90
CA VAL A 104 -2.13 -3.27 15.95
C VAL A 104 -0.69 -2.83 15.80
N ALA A 105 0.24 -3.77 15.66
CA ALA A 105 1.66 -3.49 15.50
C ALA A 105 1.92 -2.64 14.25
N ALA A 106 1.26 -2.97 13.12
CA ALA A 106 1.37 -2.22 11.89
C ALA A 106 0.77 -0.82 11.99
N ALA A 107 -0.39 -0.68 12.65
CA ALA A 107 -1.00 0.63 12.88
C ALA A 107 -0.10 1.52 13.77
N ARG A 108 0.54 0.95 14.80
CA ARG A 108 1.52 1.66 15.62
C ARG A 108 2.75 2.07 14.81
N ALA A 109 3.25 1.19 13.94
CA ALA A 109 4.33 1.52 13.01
C ALA A 109 3.93 2.64 12.03
N ALA A 110 2.68 2.70 11.57
CA ALA A 110 2.19 3.78 10.71
C ALA A 110 2.08 5.14 11.44
N LEU A 111 1.89 5.12 12.77
CA LEU A 111 1.82 6.32 13.60
C LEU A 111 3.22 6.86 13.94
N ALA A 112 4.09 5.99 14.43
CA ALA A 112 5.33 6.37 15.10
C ALA A 112 6.59 5.63 14.59
N GLY A 113 6.46 4.83 13.53
CA GLY A 113 7.60 4.16 12.92
C GLY A 113 8.48 5.11 12.12
N GLU A 114 9.70 4.66 11.85
CA GLU A 114 10.69 5.40 11.08
C GLU A 114 10.45 5.28 9.57
N GLU A 115 10.62 6.40 8.88
CA GLU A 115 10.53 6.45 7.43
C GLU A 115 11.80 5.83 6.81
N ARG A 116 11.61 5.01 5.77
CA ARG A 116 12.73 4.42 5.02
C ARG A 116 12.55 4.70 3.54
N ASN A 117 13.63 5.16 2.92
CA ASN A 117 13.70 5.31 1.48
C ASN A 117 13.84 3.92 0.85
N LEU A 118 12.98 3.64 -0.12
CA LEU A 118 12.98 2.41 -0.88
C LEU A 118 13.03 2.76 -2.36
N ASP A 119 13.84 2.02 -3.10
CA ASP A 119 13.94 2.17 -4.55
C ASP A 119 12.80 1.40 -5.23
N LEU A 120 12.39 1.92 -6.39
CA LEU A 120 11.35 1.35 -7.24
C LEU A 120 11.91 1.12 -8.64
N LEU A 121 11.54 -0.01 -9.25
CA LEU A 121 11.82 -0.27 -10.65
C LEU A 121 10.61 0.13 -11.49
N GLN A 122 10.86 0.86 -12.57
CA GLN A 122 9.86 1.23 -13.57
C GLN A 122 10.23 0.59 -14.91
N ASP A 123 9.26 -0.01 -15.58
CA ASP A 123 9.40 -0.45 -16.97
C ASP A 123 9.10 0.68 -17.96
N ASP A 124 9.41 0.45 -19.24
CA ASP A 124 9.21 1.44 -20.31
C ASP A 124 7.73 1.76 -20.57
N SER A 125 6.80 0.91 -20.09
CA SER A 125 5.35 1.14 -20.16
C SER A 125 4.83 1.96 -18.96
N GLY A 126 5.71 2.33 -18.04
CA GLY A 126 5.38 3.03 -16.81
C GLY A 126 4.89 2.11 -15.68
N GLY A 127 4.94 0.80 -15.86
CA GLY A 127 4.64 -0.20 -14.85
C GLY A 127 5.66 -0.14 -13.70
N ILE A 128 5.17 -0.24 -12.46
CA ILE A 128 6.00 -0.19 -11.26
C ILE A 128 6.11 -1.59 -10.65
N VAL A 129 7.34 -1.97 -10.31
CA VAL A 129 7.67 -3.17 -9.55
C VAL A 129 8.21 -2.76 -8.18
N VAL A 130 7.59 -3.30 -7.14
CA VAL A 130 8.02 -3.18 -5.73
C VAL A 130 8.38 -4.59 -5.28
N GLY A 131 9.62 -4.82 -4.83
CA GLY A 131 10.09 -6.13 -4.41
C GLY A 131 10.77 -6.93 -5.53
N ALA A 132 10.56 -8.25 -5.54
CA ALA A 132 11.28 -9.16 -6.43
C ALA A 132 10.76 -9.13 -7.88
N LEU A 133 11.66 -8.96 -8.84
CA LEU A 133 11.39 -9.10 -10.28
C LEU A 133 11.97 -10.41 -10.80
N ARG A 134 11.14 -11.20 -11.51
CA ARG A 134 11.60 -12.38 -12.23
C ARG A 134 11.55 -12.12 -13.73
N ILE A 135 12.72 -12.08 -14.38
CA ILE A 135 12.84 -12.02 -15.83
C ILE A 135 12.96 -13.46 -16.35
N PRO A 136 11.98 -14.01 -17.07
CA PRO A 136 12.10 -15.34 -17.64
C PRO A 136 13.22 -15.34 -18.70
N GLY A 137 14.17 -16.27 -18.58
CA GLY A 137 15.23 -16.46 -19.58
C GLY A 137 14.63 -16.92 -20.92
N GLY A 138 15.05 -16.28 -22.02
CA GLY A 138 14.57 -16.61 -23.36
C GLY A 138 15.03 -18.00 -23.80
N GLY A 139 14.19 -19.01 -23.57
CA GLY A 139 14.31 -20.30 -24.24
C GLY A 139 14.05 -20.10 -25.72
N ARG A 140 15.12 -20.09 -26.52
CA ARG A 140 15.05 -20.14 -27.97
C ARG A 140 14.31 -21.43 -28.33
N VAL A 141 13.08 -21.32 -28.83
CA VAL A 141 12.37 -22.48 -29.39
C VAL A 141 13.04 -22.76 -30.73
N ASP A 142 13.98 -23.70 -30.73
CA ASP A 142 14.52 -24.23 -31.98
C ASP A 142 13.37 -24.89 -32.74
N ARG A 143 13.01 -24.28 -33.88
CA ARG A 143 12.10 -24.89 -34.84
C ARG A 143 12.84 -26.03 -35.53
N LYS A 144 12.33 -27.25 -35.37
CA LYS A 144 12.68 -28.39 -36.22
C LYS A 144 11.67 -28.50 -37.36
#